data_AF-A0A5A5TWZ0-F1
#
_entry.id   AF-A0A5A5TWZ0-F1
#
_cell.length_a   1.000
_cell.length_b   1.000
_cell.length_c   1.000
_cell.angle_alpha   90.00
_cell.angle_beta   90.00
_cell.angle_gamma   90.00
#
_symmetry.space_group_name_H-M   'P 1'
#
loop_
_entity.id
_entity.type
_entity.pdbx_description
1 polymer ?
#
loop_
_entity_poly.entity_id
_entity_poly.type
_entity_poly.pdbx_seq_one_letter_code
_entity_poly.pdbx_strand_id
1 'polypeptide(L)'
;MSNQYLSFDVTKQSAPQTLVTGRQGDSQLKNITVSLWDGENDLPYDLTGRKILFEALKPDQTRVIDAADITILDAQNGLFRYQFHDQVFTASGDMIQAFFKIVHEDNGQTITDSTLDFSIKILENRVEQHIRSSDYLSEYDVLIKNVEQKFADYEATVKDKVQAAQSLHAEIQTLIEQINKQQVLTFKPTRQSINMPVAVKINDLGDAGTDFKIQKLADSNLSVDLDRYAAIETNSSFIRVRK
;
A
#
# COMPACT_ATOMS: atom_id res chain seq x y z
N MET A 1 14.66 25.29 -25.12
CA MET A 1 13.54 25.52 -24.17
C MET A 1 13.37 27.02 -24.02
N SER A 2 12.15 27.53 -24.23
CA SER A 2 11.85 28.96 -24.02
C SER A 2 11.43 29.14 -22.58
N ASN A 3 12.09 30.03 -21.84
CA ASN A 3 11.72 30.41 -20.48
C ASN A 3 11.40 31.91 -20.47
N GLN A 4 10.17 32.26 -20.10
CA GLN A 4 9.74 33.65 -19.97
C GLN A 4 9.61 34.00 -18.49
N TYR A 5 9.95 35.25 -18.15
CA TYR A 5 9.82 35.77 -16.79
C TYR A 5 8.56 36.60 -16.67
N LEU A 6 7.75 36.31 -15.66
CA LEU A 6 6.55 37.06 -15.28
C LEU A 6 6.68 37.51 -13.83
N SER A 7 6.19 38.70 -13.51
CA SER A 7 6.20 39.23 -12.16
C SER A 7 4.81 39.72 -11.78
N PHE A 8 4.26 39.22 -10.67
CA PHE A 8 2.92 39.59 -10.25
C PHE A 8 2.93 40.23 -8.87
N ASP A 9 2.19 41.33 -8.77
CA ASP A 9 1.77 41.90 -7.51
C ASP A 9 0.53 41.16 -7.01
N VAL A 10 0.64 40.50 -5.85
CA VAL A 10 -0.48 39.74 -5.25
C VAL A 10 -1.62 40.64 -4.78
N THR A 11 -1.34 41.93 -4.53
CA THR A 11 -2.33 42.96 -4.16
C THR A 11 -3.10 43.50 -5.36
N LYS A 12 -2.72 43.07 -6.58
CA LYS A 12 -3.42 43.34 -7.84
C LYS A 12 -3.44 44.83 -8.23
N GLN A 13 -2.46 45.60 -7.79
CA GLN A 13 -2.34 47.03 -8.14
C GLN A 13 -1.50 47.24 -9.40
N SER A 14 -0.72 46.25 -9.83
CA SER A 14 0.06 46.28 -11.07
C SER A 14 -0.78 46.16 -12.36
N ALA A 15 -0.23 46.61 -13.49
CA ALA A 15 -0.86 46.41 -14.80
C ALA A 15 -0.80 44.93 -15.23
N PRO A 16 -1.79 44.43 -16.01
CA PRO A 16 -1.78 43.07 -16.53
C PRO A 16 -0.49 42.74 -17.30
N GLN A 17 0.03 41.53 -17.07
CA GLN A 17 1.30 41.06 -17.60
C GLN A 17 1.16 40.35 -18.96
N THR A 18 2.30 40.24 -19.66
CA THR A 18 2.51 39.85 -21.06
C THR A 18 1.81 38.57 -21.54
N LEU A 19 1.55 38.54 -22.85
CA LEU A 19 1.05 37.41 -23.65
C LEU A 19 2.04 36.24 -23.74
N VAL A 20 1.75 35.11 -23.09
CA VAL A 20 2.37 33.82 -23.40
C VAL A 20 1.81 33.32 -24.73
N THR A 21 2.65 33.04 -25.71
CA THR A 21 2.20 32.51 -27.01
C THR A 21 2.66 31.06 -27.20
N GLY A 22 1.73 30.18 -27.54
CA GLY A 22 1.99 28.80 -27.95
C GLY A 22 1.22 28.43 -29.21
N ARG A 23 1.44 27.23 -29.73
CA ARG A 23 0.65 26.62 -30.80
C ARG A 23 -0.12 25.44 -30.25
N GLN A 24 -1.27 25.16 -30.85
CA GLN A 24 -2.07 24.00 -30.49
C GLN A 24 -1.24 22.70 -30.65
N GLY A 25 -1.18 21.87 -29.61
CA GLY A 25 -0.32 20.68 -29.57
C GLY A 25 1.10 20.92 -29.06
N ASP A 26 1.47 22.16 -28.71
CA ASP A 26 2.70 22.39 -27.95
C ASP A 26 2.61 21.65 -26.61
N SER A 27 3.69 20.96 -26.23
CA SER A 27 3.77 20.22 -24.97
C SER A 27 4.71 20.91 -23.97
N GLN A 28 5.16 20.15 -22.96
CA GLN A 28 5.96 20.54 -21.79
C GLN A 28 7.29 21.28 -22.05
N LEU A 29 7.56 21.78 -23.25
CA LEU A 29 8.78 22.52 -23.59
C LEU A 29 8.72 24.03 -23.28
N LYS A 30 7.54 24.53 -22.86
CA LYS A 30 7.34 25.92 -22.44
C LYS A 30 7.28 26.02 -20.92
N ASN A 31 8.20 26.80 -20.37
CA ASN A 31 8.27 27.10 -18.95
C ASN A 31 8.12 28.61 -18.75
N ILE A 32 7.54 29.00 -17.62
CA ILE A 32 7.60 30.37 -17.13
C ILE A 32 8.18 30.39 -15.73
N THR A 33 9.11 31.32 -15.50
CA THR A 33 9.55 31.67 -14.15
C THR A 33 8.70 32.83 -13.68
N VAL A 34 8.14 32.70 -12.49
CA VAL A 34 7.22 33.68 -11.90
C VAL A 34 7.81 34.18 -10.60
N SER A 35 7.86 35.50 -10.42
CA SER A 35 8.17 36.16 -9.15
C SER A 35 6.92 36.82 -8.59
N LEU A 36 6.65 36.62 -7.31
CA LEU A 36 5.55 37.25 -6.59
C LEU A 36 6.09 38.28 -5.60
N TRP A 37 5.43 39.42 -5.52
CA TRP A 37 5.73 40.47 -4.56
C TRP A 37 4.44 41.10 -4.04
N ASP A 38 4.52 41.64 -2.83
CA ASP A 38 3.46 42.40 -2.19
C ASP A 38 3.66 43.88 -2.52
N GLY A 39 2.78 44.44 -3.34
CA GLY A 39 2.89 45.83 -3.77
C GLY A 39 2.54 46.88 -2.74
N GLU A 40 1.85 46.53 -1.64
CA GLU A 40 1.60 47.46 -0.55
C GLU A 40 2.84 47.63 0.34
N ASN A 41 3.59 46.54 0.54
CA ASN A 41 4.75 46.51 1.42
C ASN A 41 6.10 46.59 0.69
N ASP A 42 6.11 46.51 -0.65
CA ASP A 42 7.30 46.48 -1.51
C ASP A 42 8.29 45.37 -1.12
N LEU A 43 7.76 44.20 -0.79
CA LEU A 43 8.51 43.03 -0.33
C LEU A 43 8.23 41.80 -1.21
N PRO A 44 9.21 40.88 -1.38
CA PRO A 44 8.94 39.58 -1.97
C PRO A 44 7.86 38.84 -1.18
N TYR A 45 6.98 38.15 -1.89
CA TYR A 45 5.89 37.42 -1.26
C TYR A 45 6.36 36.00 -0.90
N ASP A 46 6.54 35.74 0.40
CA ASP A 46 7.06 34.45 0.90
C ASP A 46 6.11 33.29 0.60
N LEU A 47 6.64 32.25 -0.04
CA LEU A 47 5.94 31.02 -0.43
C LEU A 47 6.16 29.87 0.56
N THR A 48 6.87 30.08 1.66
CA THR A 48 7.16 29.04 2.66
C THR A 48 5.85 28.45 3.21
N GLY A 49 5.69 27.13 3.06
CA GLY A 49 4.49 26.42 3.50
C GLY A 49 3.24 26.66 2.65
N ARG A 50 3.37 27.34 1.49
CA ARG A 50 2.24 27.65 0.60
C ARG A 50 2.21 26.69 -0.58
N LYS A 51 1.00 26.35 -1.03
CA LYS A 51 0.74 25.60 -2.25
C LYS A 51 0.35 26.57 -3.36
N ILE A 52 0.88 26.35 -4.55
CA ILE A 52 0.54 27.15 -5.74
C ILE A 52 -0.22 26.24 -6.70
N LEU A 53 -1.22 26.80 -7.36
CA LEU A 53 -1.97 26.15 -8.42
C LEU A 53 -2.05 27.09 -9.62
N PHE A 54 -1.88 26.55 -10.81
CA PHE A 54 -2.26 27.22 -12.05
C PHE A 54 -3.72 26.90 -12.36
N GLU A 55 -4.55 27.93 -12.51
CA GLU A 55 -5.95 27.78 -12.91
C GLU A 55 -6.17 28.52 -14.24
N ALA A 56 -6.79 27.84 -15.20
CA ALA A 56 -7.11 28.42 -16.49
C ALA A 56 -8.41 27.89 -17.10
N LEU A 57 -9.04 28.75 -17.90
CA LEU A 57 -10.23 28.44 -18.69
C LEU A 57 -9.91 28.62 -20.18
N LYS A 58 -9.95 27.50 -20.91
CA LYS A 58 -9.61 27.44 -22.34
C LYS A 58 -10.66 28.11 -23.24
N PRO A 59 -10.30 28.45 -24.49
CA PRO A 59 -11.25 29.00 -25.47
C PRO A 59 -12.50 28.13 -25.69
N ASP A 60 -12.39 26.81 -25.51
CA ASP A 60 -13.50 25.85 -25.65
C ASP A 60 -14.22 25.54 -24.32
N GLN A 61 -13.96 26.34 -23.27
CA GLN A 61 -14.52 26.25 -21.92
C GLN A 61 -14.08 25.05 -21.07
N THR A 62 -13.17 24.22 -21.56
CA THR A 62 -12.54 23.21 -20.71
C THR A 62 -11.52 23.84 -19.76
N ARG A 63 -11.28 23.20 -18.62
CA ARG A 63 -10.56 23.78 -17.49
C ARG A 63 -9.21 23.12 -17.27
N VAL A 64 -8.25 23.88 -16.78
CA VAL A 64 -6.95 23.38 -16.31
C VAL A 64 -6.79 23.84 -14.87
N ILE A 65 -6.64 22.90 -13.95
CA ILE A 65 -6.28 23.15 -12.54
C ILE A 65 -5.07 22.28 -12.24
N ASP A 66 -3.92 22.90 -12.09
CA ASP A 66 -2.65 22.21 -12.02
C ASP A 66 -1.81 22.66 -10.83
N ALA A 67 -1.52 21.71 -9.96
CA ALA A 67 -0.63 21.87 -8.81
C ALA A 67 0.64 21.00 -8.93
N ALA A 68 0.75 20.16 -9.96
CA ALA A 68 1.81 19.16 -10.07
C ALA A 68 3.05 19.73 -10.76
N ASP A 69 2.88 20.56 -11.79
CA ASP A 69 3.97 21.04 -12.65
C ASP A 69 4.60 22.37 -12.15
N ILE A 70 4.59 22.59 -10.84
CA ILE A 70 5.15 23.78 -10.18
C ILE A 70 6.41 23.41 -9.38
N THR A 71 7.50 24.13 -9.63
CA THR A 71 8.76 24.01 -8.89
C THR A 71 9.07 25.33 -8.18
N ILE A 72 9.04 25.34 -6.85
CA ILE A 72 9.50 26.50 -6.08
C ILE A 72 11.02 26.59 -6.22
N LEU A 73 11.51 27.73 -6.71
CA LEU A 73 12.94 27.96 -6.93
C LEU A 73 13.57 28.69 -5.74
N ASP A 74 12.84 29.65 -5.16
CA ASP A 74 13.22 30.38 -3.96
C ASP A 74 11.94 30.79 -3.22
N ALA A 75 11.65 30.11 -2.12
CA ALA A 75 10.41 30.31 -1.38
C ALA A 75 10.35 31.69 -0.72
N GLN A 76 11.44 32.13 -0.07
CA GLN A 76 11.47 33.38 0.68
C GLN A 76 11.32 34.60 -0.23
N ASN A 77 11.78 34.49 -1.48
CA ASN A 77 11.71 35.55 -2.47
C ASN A 77 10.55 35.41 -3.48
N GLY A 78 9.58 34.53 -3.20
CA GLY A 78 8.38 34.41 -4.03
C GLY A 78 8.63 33.89 -5.44
N LEU A 79 9.70 33.12 -5.66
CA LEU A 79 10.13 32.69 -6.99
C LEU A 79 9.80 31.22 -7.24
N PHE A 80 9.07 30.95 -8.31
CA PHE A 80 8.77 29.59 -8.75
C PHE A 80 8.82 29.47 -10.27
N ARG A 81 8.85 28.23 -10.76
CA ARG A 81 8.72 27.90 -12.17
C ARG A 81 7.47 27.08 -12.37
N TYR A 82 6.70 27.42 -13.40
CA TYR A 82 5.61 26.60 -13.88
C TYR A 82 5.97 26.03 -15.26
N GLN A 83 5.80 24.72 -15.42
CA GLN A 83 5.89 24.02 -16.68
C GLN A 83 4.47 23.76 -17.17
N PHE A 84 4.12 24.23 -18.36
CA PHE A 84 2.75 24.07 -18.84
C PHE A 84 2.43 22.60 -19.14
N HIS A 85 1.31 22.13 -18.60
CA HIS A 85 0.73 20.84 -18.99
C HIS A 85 0.24 20.88 -20.45
N ASP A 86 0.29 19.76 -21.16
CA ASP A 86 -0.07 19.69 -22.59
C ASP A 86 -1.52 20.13 -22.85
N GLN A 87 -2.43 19.82 -21.92
CA GLN A 87 -3.84 20.20 -21.96
C GLN A 87 -4.06 21.70 -22.07
N VAL A 88 -3.11 22.54 -21.63
CA VAL A 88 -3.19 24.00 -21.77
C VAL A 88 -3.23 24.42 -23.23
N PHE A 89 -2.49 23.74 -24.12
CA PHE A 89 -2.36 24.08 -25.52
C PHE A 89 -3.24 23.21 -26.44
N THR A 90 -4.32 22.61 -25.93
CA THR A 90 -5.18 21.73 -26.75
C THR A 90 -6.28 22.47 -27.51
N ALA A 91 -6.64 23.68 -27.10
CA ALA A 91 -7.67 24.50 -27.74
C ALA A 91 -7.08 25.82 -28.25
N SER A 92 -7.13 26.05 -29.56
CA SER A 92 -6.63 27.30 -30.16
C SER A 92 -7.53 28.50 -29.86
N GLY A 93 -6.92 29.67 -29.69
CA GLY A 93 -7.61 30.92 -29.35
C GLY A 93 -6.90 31.67 -28.23
N ASP A 94 -7.50 32.77 -27.80
CA ASP A 94 -7.07 33.49 -26.61
C ASP A 94 -7.71 32.83 -25.38
N MET A 95 -6.89 32.50 -24.39
CA MET A 95 -7.35 31.93 -23.12
C MET A 95 -8.34 32.88 -22.45
N ILE A 96 -9.46 32.35 -21.97
CA ILE A 96 -10.51 33.17 -21.35
C ILE A 96 -10.03 33.72 -20.01
N GLN A 97 -9.31 32.89 -19.25
CA GLN A 97 -8.73 33.26 -17.97
C GLN A 97 -7.52 32.38 -17.67
N ALA A 98 -6.47 32.95 -17.07
CA ALA A 98 -5.31 32.22 -16.57
C ALA A 98 -4.66 33.01 -15.44
N PHE A 99 -4.50 32.38 -14.28
CA PHE A 99 -3.86 32.99 -13.10
C PHE A 99 -3.22 31.92 -12.22
N PHE A 100 -2.41 32.37 -11.27
CA PHE A 100 -1.91 31.52 -10.20
C PHE A 100 -2.69 31.78 -8.93
N LYS A 101 -3.13 30.70 -8.30
CA LYS A 101 -3.76 30.68 -6.99
C LYS A 101 -2.75 30.20 -5.96
N ILE A 102 -2.68 30.90 -4.84
CA ILE A 102 -1.79 30.57 -3.74
C ILE A 102 -2.65 30.22 -2.53
N VAL A 103 -2.44 29.05 -1.97
CA VAL A 103 -3.22 28.51 -0.86
C VAL A 103 -2.28 28.23 0.30
N HIS A 104 -2.68 28.65 1.50
CA HIS A 104 -1.99 28.29 2.73
C HIS A 104 -2.98 28.06 3.86
N GLU A 105 -2.53 27.35 4.90
CA GLU A 105 -3.30 27.15 6.11
C GLU A 105 -2.74 28.02 7.23
N ASP A 106 -3.60 28.81 7.86
CA ASP A 106 -3.27 29.57 9.06
C ASP A 106 -4.35 29.31 10.14
N ASN A 107 -3.91 28.89 11.32
CA ASN A 107 -4.79 28.57 12.46
C ASN A 107 -5.98 27.64 12.11
N GLY A 108 -5.77 26.68 11.21
CA GLY A 108 -6.79 25.73 10.76
C GLY A 108 -7.82 26.31 9.77
N GLN A 109 -7.59 27.52 9.26
CA GLN A 109 -8.35 28.11 8.16
C GLN A 109 -7.52 28.12 6.88
N THR A 110 -8.15 27.77 5.77
CA THR A 110 -7.54 27.89 4.45
C THR A 110 -7.65 29.33 3.96
N ILE A 111 -6.52 30.00 3.79
CA ILE A 111 -6.41 31.33 3.20
C ILE A 111 -5.98 31.15 1.74
N THR A 112 -6.60 31.92 0.85
CA THR A 112 -6.36 31.87 -0.59
C THR A 112 -6.08 33.26 -1.13
N ASP A 113 -4.97 33.40 -1.82
CA ASP A 113 -4.59 34.55 -2.63
C ASP A 113 -4.51 34.17 -4.10
N SER A 114 -4.42 35.16 -4.98
CA SER A 114 -4.26 34.95 -6.42
C SER A 114 -3.51 36.09 -7.09
N THR A 115 -2.87 35.78 -8.21
CA THR A 115 -2.32 36.81 -9.11
C THR A 115 -3.43 37.48 -9.90
N LEU A 116 -3.10 38.58 -10.58
CA LEU A 116 -3.89 39.03 -11.73
C LEU A 116 -3.89 37.98 -12.84
N ASP A 117 -4.89 38.08 -13.71
CA ASP A 117 -4.93 37.28 -14.93
C ASP A 117 -3.78 37.69 -15.86
N PHE A 118 -3.20 36.71 -16.54
CA PHE A 118 -2.24 36.92 -17.62
C PHE A 118 -2.73 36.32 -18.92
N SER A 119 -2.33 36.93 -20.03
CA SER A 119 -2.82 36.52 -21.34
C SER A 119 -2.05 35.32 -21.88
N ILE A 120 -2.77 34.32 -22.40
CA ILE A 120 -2.20 33.19 -23.13
C ILE A 120 -2.87 33.11 -24.50
N LYS A 121 -2.09 33.10 -25.57
CA LYS A 121 -2.59 32.94 -26.94
C LYS A 121 -2.09 31.65 -27.56
N ILE A 122 -3.03 30.85 -28.06
CA ILE A 122 -2.79 29.54 -28.63
C ILE A 122 -3.08 29.63 -30.13
N LEU A 123 -2.03 29.61 -30.94
CA LEU A 123 -2.12 29.62 -32.39
C LEU A 123 -2.69 28.29 -32.89
N GLU A 124 -3.58 28.34 -33.86
CA GLU A 124 -4.15 27.16 -34.50
C GLU A 124 -3.06 26.24 -35.09
N ASN A 125 -3.23 24.93 -34.93
CA ASN A 125 -2.44 23.93 -35.64
C ASN A 125 -3.31 23.30 -36.72
N ARG A 126 -2.94 23.52 -37.99
CA ARG A 126 -3.67 23.03 -39.16
C ARG A 126 -3.10 21.74 -39.74
N VAL A 127 -2.07 21.19 -39.11
CA VAL A 127 -1.33 20.02 -39.60
C VAL A 127 -1.71 18.79 -38.81
N GLU A 128 -1.65 18.88 -37.48
CA GLU A 128 -2.06 17.79 -36.59
C GLU A 128 -3.58 17.81 -36.44
N GLN A 129 -4.23 16.68 -36.73
CA GLN A 129 -5.66 16.53 -36.58
C GLN A 129 -6.00 15.80 -35.27
N HIS A 130 -7.19 16.06 -34.73
CA HIS A 130 -7.77 15.36 -33.58
C HIS A 130 -7.06 15.58 -32.23
N ILE A 131 -6.44 16.74 -32.01
CA ILE A 131 -5.98 17.13 -30.67
C ILE A 131 -7.22 17.30 -29.79
N ARG A 132 -7.43 16.37 -28.87
CA ARG A 132 -8.58 16.37 -27.96
C ARG A 132 -8.29 17.27 -26.77
N SER A 133 -9.16 18.26 -26.60
CA SER A 133 -9.19 19.10 -25.42
C SER A 133 -10.13 18.49 -24.38
N SER A 134 -9.68 18.42 -23.12
CA SER A 134 -10.49 18.00 -21.98
C SER A 134 -10.17 18.83 -20.74
N ASP A 135 -10.99 18.68 -19.71
CA ASP A 135 -10.64 19.17 -18.38
C ASP A 135 -9.39 18.44 -17.86
N TYR A 136 -8.50 19.18 -17.21
CA TYR A 136 -7.32 18.66 -16.54
C TYR A 136 -7.30 19.14 -15.11
N LEU A 137 -7.28 18.20 -14.17
CA LEU A 137 -7.18 18.46 -12.74
C LEU A 137 -6.09 17.55 -12.19
N SER A 138 -4.91 18.11 -11.91
CA SER A 138 -3.73 17.34 -11.52
C SER A 138 -3.93 16.53 -10.23
N GLU A 139 -4.86 16.96 -9.36
CA GLU A 139 -5.18 16.27 -8.11
C GLU A 139 -5.82 14.89 -8.35
N TYR A 140 -6.53 14.70 -9.46
CA TYR A 140 -7.09 13.39 -9.79
C TYR A 140 -6.00 12.38 -10.15
N ASP A 141 -4.94 12.80 -10.83
CA ASP A 141 -3.82 11.90 -11.16
C ASP A 141 -3.11 11.42 -9.89
N VAL A 142 -2.96 12.31 -8.91
CA VAL A 142 -2.42 11.95 -7.58
C VAL A 142 -3.37 10.99 -6.85
N LEU A 143 -4.68 11.25 -6.89
CA LEU A 143 -5.67 10.38 -6.26
C LEU A 143 -5.68 8.97 -6.88
N ILE A 144 -5.64 8.88 -8.21
CA ILE A 144 -5.59 7.60 -8.94
C ILE A 144 -4.35 6.81 -8.52
N LYS A 145 -3.17 7.44 -8.56
CA LYS A 145 -1.91 6.80 -8.12
C LYS A 145 -1.98 6.30 -6.67
N ASN A 146 -2.56 7.10 -5.77
CA ASN A 146 -2.72 6.71 -4.37
C ASN A 146 -3.67 5.52 -4.20
N VAL A 147 -4.74 5.45 -4.99
CA VAL A 147 -5.67 4.32 -4.98
C VAL A 147 -5.00 3.06 -5.54
N GLU A 148 -4.30 3.16 -6.67
CA GLU A 148 -3.55 2.05 -7.27
C GLU A 148 -2.52 1.49 -6.30
N GLN A 149 -1.76 2.36 -5.61
CA GLN A 149 -0.79 1.94 -4.60
C GLN A 149 -1.47 1.18 -3.44
N LYS A 150 -2.61 1.68 -2.93
CA LYS A 150 -3.34 0.99 -1.86
C LYS A 150 -3.85 -0.39 -2.29
N PHE A 151 -4.28 -0.55 -3.53
CA PHE A 151 -4.66 -1.87 -4.06
C PHE A 151 -3.48 -2.81 -4.14
N ALA A 152 -2.32 -2.34 -4.63
CA ALA A 152 -1.10 -3.13 -4.69
C ALA A 152 -0.63 -3.58 -3.29
N ASP A 153 -0.65 -2.67 -2.31
CA ASP A 153 -0.28 -2.97 -0.92
C ASP A 153 -1.23 -4.00 -0.28
N TYR A 154 -2.54 -3.87 -0.56
CA TYR A 154 -3.54 -4.82 -0.11
C TYR A 154 -3.35 -6.20 -0.74
N GLU A 155 -3.11 -6.27 -2.06
CA GLU A 155 -2.83 -7.52 -2.77
C GLU A 155 -1.60 -8.24 -2.20
N ALA A 156 -0.52 -7.50 -1.95
CA ALA A 156 0.68 -8.03 -1.31
C ALA A 156 0.37 -8.61 0.08
N THR A 157 -0.37 -7.85 0.90
CA THR A 157 -0.76 -8.29 2.25
C THR A 157 -1.62 -9.57 2.23
N VAL A 158 -2.60 -9.63 1.32
CA VAL A 158 -3.47 -10.81 1.17
C VAL A 158 -2.64 -12.02 0.72
N LYS A 159 -1.75 -11.84 -0.24
CA LYS A 159 -0.86 -12.90 -0.72
C LYS A 159 0.01 -13.47 0.41
N ASP A 160 0.61 -12.61 1.23
CA ASP A 160 1.43 -13.03 2.37
C ASP A 160 0.61 -13.81 3.40
N LYS A 161 -0.62 -13.36 3.70
CA LYS A 161 -1.53 -14.07 4.63
C LYS A 161 -1.98 -15.42 4.09
N VAL A 162 -2.27 -15.51 2.79
CA VAL A 162 -2.62 -16.79 2.13
C VAL A 162 -1.44 -17.76 2.19
N GLN A 163 -0.23 -17.29 1.89
CA GLN A 163 0.98 -18.13 1.99
C GLN A 163 1.24 -18.60 3.42
N ALA A 164 1.10 -17.72 4.41
CA ALA A 164 1.24 -18.11 5.82
C ALA A 164 0.20 -19.16 6.23
N ALA A 165 -1.05 -19.02 5.79
CA ALA A 165 -2.11 -20.00 6.06
C ALA A 165 -1.84 -21.35 5.39
N GLN A 166 -1.30 -21.35 4.17
CA GLN A 166 -0.89 -22.57 3.46
C GLN A 166 0.26 -23.29 4.17
N SER A 167 1.28 -22.55 4.63
CA SER A 167 2.39 -23.12 5.40
C SER A 167 1.90 -23.75 6.71
N LEU A 168 1.05 -23.03 7.46
CA LEU A 168 0.45 -23.55 8.69
C LEU A 168 -0.38 -24.81 8.43
N HIS A 169 -1.14 -24.85 7.33
CA HIS A 169 -1.88 -26.05 6.94
C HIS A 169 -0.96 -27.24 6.68
N ALA A 170 0.15 -27.03 5.97
CA ALA A 170 1.13 -28.09 5.69
C ALA A 170 1.81 -28.60 6.98
N GLU A 171 2.12 -27.72 7.93
CA GLU A 171 2.65 -28.10 9.24
C GLU A 171 1.65 -28.94 10.04
N ILE A 172 0.37 -28.54 10.05
CA ILE A 172 -0.71 -29.32 10.69
C ILE A 172 -0.84 -30.72 10.09
N GLN A 173 -0.80 -30.83 8.75
CA GLN A 173 -0.85 -32.14 8.08
C GLN A 173 0.34 -33.02 8.48
N THR A 174 1.53 -32.44 8.53
CA THR A 174 2.74 -33.15 8.97
C THR A 174 2.60 -33.66 10.40
N LEU A 175 2.06 -32.85 11.31
CA LEU A 175 1.80 -33.25 12.69
C LEU A 175 0.75 -34.37 12.78
N ILE A 176 -0.34 -34.28 12.01
CA ILE A 176 -1.36 -35.33 11.93
C ILE A 176 -0.75 -36.66 11.46
N GLU A 177 0.10 -36.62 10.43
CA GLU A 177 0.80 -37.81 9.96
C GLU A 177 1.73 -38.41 11.02
N GLN A 178 2.46 -37.57 11.77
CA GLN A 178 3.32 -38.02 12.85
C GLN A 178 2.51 -38.69 13.97
N ILE A 179 1.38 -38.10 14.38
CA ILE A 179 0.45 -38.67 15.37
C ILE A 179 -0.04 -40.04 14.90
N ASN A 180 -0.47 -40.14 13.64
CA ASN A 180 -0.98 -41.39 13.06
C ASN A 180 0.12 -42.47 12.97
N LYS A 181 1.35 -42.11 12.59
CA LYS A 181 2.51 -43.03 12.51
C LYS A 181 2.98 -43.49 13.89
N GLN A 182 2.86 -42.66 14.92
CA GLN A 182 3.35 -42.97 16.26
C GLN A 182 2.38 -43.82 17.10
N GLN A 183 1.21 -44.22 16.58
CA GLN A 183 0.21 -45.07 17.27
C GLN A 183 0.25 -44.88 18.79
N VAL A 184 -0.08 -43.67 19.26
CA VAL A 184 -0.24 -43.45 20.70
C VAL A 184 -1.37 -44.37 21.15
N LEU A 185 -1.03 -45.45 21.86
CA LEU A 185 -2.00 -46.26 22.59
C LEU A 185 -2.63 -45.35 23.64
N THR A 186 -3.76 -44.74 23.28
CA THR A 186 -4.60 -44.02 24.22
C THR A 186 -5.29 -45.07 25.10
N PHE A 187 -4.66 -45.40 26.22
CA PHE A 187 -5.30 -46.16 27.27
C PHE A 187 -6.47 -45.33 27.79
N LYS A 188 -7.68 -45.60 27.30
CA LYS A 188 -8.88 -45.16 27.99
C LYS A 188 -8.89 -45.82 29.38
N PRO A 189 -9.42 -45.19 30.43
CA PRO A 189 -9.59 -45.82 31.75
C PRO A 189 -10.58 -47.00 31.75
N THR A 190 -10.96 -47.51 30.58
CA THR A 190 -11.89 -48.62 30.38
C THR A 190 -11.16 -49.73 29.63
N ARG A 191 -11.35 -50.98 30.07
CA ARG A 191 -10.69 -52.18 29.50
C ARG A 191 -10.69 -52.17 27.98
N GLN A 192 -9.51 -52.31 27.37
CA GLN A 192 -9.34 -52.36 25.92
C GLN A 192 -8.84 -53.76 25.53
N SER A 193 -9.58 -54.45 24.66
CA SER A 193 -9.18 -55.74 24.11
C SER A 193 -8.32 -55.53 22.85
N ILE A 194 -7.14 -56.13 22.83
CA ILE A 194 -6.24 -56.14 21.68
C ILE A 194 -6.26 -57.56 21.09
N ASN A 195 -6.79 -57.70 19.88
CA ASN A 195 -6.98 -59.00 19.19
C ASN A 195 -5.88 -59.30 18.14
N MET A 196 -4.68 -58.76 18.31
CA MET A 196 -3.54 -59.01 17.42
C MET A 196 -2.26 -59.23 18.25
N PRO A 197 -1.26 -59.99 17.75
CA PRO A 197 0.02 -60.15 18.44
C PRO A 197 0.70 -58.78 18.58
N VAL A 198 0.85 -58.30 19.82
CA VAL A 198 1.50 -57.00 20.12
C VAL A 198 2.63 -57.23 21.11
N ALA A 199 3.82 -56.72 20.78
CA ALA A 199 4.91 -56.59 21.74
C ALA A 199 4.63 -55.38 22.64
N VAL A 200 4.38 -55.62 23.93
CA VAL A 200 4.17 -54.57 24.93
C VAL A 200 5.49 -54.35 25.67
N LYS A 201 6.15 -53.22 25.43
CA LYS A 201 7.38 -52.83 26.15
C LYS A 201 7.02 -51.93 27.32
N ILE A 202 7.30 -52.36 28.55
CA ILE A 202 7.05 -51.61 29.78
C ILE A 202 8.40 -51.05 30.26
N ASN A 203 8.63 -49.74 30.08
CA ASN A 203 9.94 -49.12 30.36
C ASN A 203 10.07 -48.48 31.74
N ASP A 204 8.99 -48.34 32.52
CA ASP A 204 9.05 -47.80 33.89
C ASP A 204 7.87 -48.30 34.71
N LEU A 205 8.07 -49.39 35.45
CA LEU A 205 7.24 -49.70 36.62
C LEU A 205 7.78 -48.80 37.74
N GLY A 206 7.08 -47.69 38.02
CA GLY A 206 7.46 -46.78 39.10
C GLY A 206 7.58 -47.52 40.43
N ASP A 207 8.48 -47.07 41.31
CA ASP A 207 8.87 -47.75 42.56
C ASP A 207 7.71 -48.02 43.55
N ALA A 208 6.53 -47.45 43.30
CA ALA A 208 5.31 -47.73 44.03
C ALA A 208 4.52 -48.86 43.37
N GLY A 209 4.92 -50.12 43.60
CA GLY A 209 4.09 -51.34 43.53
C GLY A 209 2.91 -51.34 42.53
N THR A 210 3.12 -50.89 41.30
CA THR A 210 2.05 -50.79 40.32
C THR A 210 1.83 -52.17 39.71
N ASP A 211 0.77 -52.84 40.16
CA ASP A 211 0.39 -54.14 39.62
C ASP A 211 -0.08 -54.00 38.16
N PHE A 212 0.78 -54.32 37.19
CA PHE A 212 0.36 -54.55 35.81
C PHE A 212 -0.20 -55.97 35.68
N LYS A 213 -1.50 -56.09 35.43
CA LYS A 213 -2.19 -57.39 35.27
C LYS A 213 -2.50 -57.65 33.81
N ILE A 214 -1.86 -58.63 33.22
CA ILE A 214 -2.24 -59.19 31.91
C ILE A 214 -3.17 -60.38 32.18
N GLN A 215 -4.43 -60.29 31.75
CA GLN A 215 -5.40 -61.38 31.87
C GLN A 215 -5.52 -62.11 30.53
N LYS A 216 -5.41 -63.44 30.55
CA LYS A 216 -5.71 -64.29 29.41
C LYS A 216 -7.19 -64.20 29.07
N LEU A 217 -7.51 -63.81 27.83
CA LEU A 217 -8.84 -64.05 27.25
C LEU A 217 -8.90 -65.53 26.83
N ALA A 218 -10.04 -66.18 27.07
CA ALA A 218 -10.20 -67.62 26.84
C ALA A 218 -9.64 -68.06 25.47
N ASP A 219 -8.94 -69.21 25.48
CA ASP A 219 -8.36 -69.88 24.30
C ASP A 219 -7.10 -69.27 23.64
N SER A 220 -6.41 -68.32 24.28
CA SER A 220 -5.10 -67.83 23.80
C SER A 220 -3.90 -68.46 24.54
N ASN A 221 -2.84 -68.85 23.82
CA ASN A 221 -1.56 -69.22 24.41
C ASN A 221 -0.81 -67.94 24.79
N LEU A 222 -0.52 -67.77 26.09
CA LEU A 222 0.28 -66.66 26.58
C LEU A 222 1.74 -67.13 26.67
N SER A 223 2.58 -66.74 25.73
CA SER A 223 4.03 -67.00 25.78
C SER A 223 4.77 -65.74 26.19
N VAL A 224 5.60 -65.83 27.23
CA VAL A 224 6.47 -64.73 27.67
C VAL A 224 7.91 -65.17 27.44
N ASP A 225 8.66 -64.40 26.67
CA ASP A 225 10.11 -64.57 26.50
C ASP A 225 10.82 -63.74 27.56
N LEU A 226 11.70 -64.37 28.35
CA LEU A 226 12.18 -63.83 29.63
C LEU A 226 13.68 -63.56 29.59
N ASP A 227 14.06 -62.38 29.10
CA ASP A 227 15.43 -61.89 29.25
C ASP A 227 15.50 -60.76 30.30
N ARG A 228 15.85 -61.18 31.51
CA ARG A 228 16.38 -60.40 32.65
C ARG A 228 15.41 -59.62 33.56
N TYR A 229 15.55 -59.87 34.87
CA TYR A 229 15.20 -59.04 36.04
C TYR A 229 13.72 -58.69 36.34
N ALA A 230 12.81 -59.67 36.43
CA ALA A 230 11.56 -59.48 37.18
C ALA A 230 11.13 -60.76 37.91
N ALA A 231 10.68 -60.62 39.16
CA ALA A 231 9.98 -61.70 39.85
C ALA A 231 8.53 -61.73 39.34
N ILE A 232 8.17 -62.78 38.61
CA ILE A 232 6.84 -62.93 38.01
C ILE A 232 6.06 -64.00 38.76
N GLU A 233 4.95 -63.61 39.38
CA GLU A 233 3.96 -64.56 39.89
C GLU A 233 2.98 -64.88 38.75
N THR A 234 2.98 -66.13 38.31
CA THR A 234 1.99 -66.63 37.34
C THR A 234 0.89 -67.37 38.08
N ASN A 235 -0.36 -66.94 37.88
CA ASN A 235 -1.55 -67.76 38.16
C ASN A 235 -2.20 -68.07 36.80
N SER A 236 -2.93 -69.18 36.71
CA SER A 236 -3.77 -69.58 35.56
C SER A 236 -4.64 -68.47 34.96
N SER A 237 -4.91 -67.40 35.71
CA SER A 237 -5.77 -66.29 35.31
C SER A 237 -5.04 -64.96 35.04
N PHE A 238 -3.81 -64.76 35.51
CA PHE A 238 -3.08 -63.49 35.33
C PHE A 238 -1.57 -63.63 35.47
N ILE A 239 -0.83 -62.73 34.80
CA ILE A 239 0.59 -62.48 35.05
C ILE A 239 0.70 -61.24 35.94
N ARG A 240 1.46 -61.35 37.03
CA ARG A 240 1.87 -60.23 37.88
C ARG A 240 3.37 -60.03 37.76
N VAL A 241 3.80 -58.87 37.28
CA VAL A 241 5.22 -58.50 37.16
C VAL A 241 5.56 -57.57 38.32
N ARG A 242 6.52 -57.96 39.16
CA ARG A 242 7.10 -57.10 40.21
C ARG A 242 8.55 -56.80 39.89
N LYS A 243 8.97 -55.57 40.14
CA LYS A 243 10.37 -55.18 40.20
C LYS A 243 10.93 -55.56 41.57
#